data_AF-A0A9X2I317-F1
#
_entry.id   AF-A0A9X2I317-F1
#
_cell.length_a   1.000
_cell.length_b   1.000
_cell.length_c   1.000
_cell.angle_alpha   90.00
_cell.angle_beta   90.00
_cell.angle_gamma   90.00
#
_symmetry.space_group_name_H-M   'P 1'
#
loop_
_entity.id
_entity.type
_entity.pdbx_description
1 polymer ?
#
loop_
_entity_poly.entity_id
_entity_poly.type
_entity_poly.pdbx_seq_one_letter_code
_entity_poly.pdbx_strand_id
1 'polypeptide(L)'
;MAAAQRGAKHLFKEGYQFLKSGVGLVDIVDKTYLQSDMFTPAQPPKADALMSVMDSINAKYGTGSVHTAAEGVKKKWAMRQSYRSPSYTTSWNALPKIQC
;
A
#
# COMPACT_ATOMS: atom_id res chain seq x y z
N MET A 1 -6.84 -5.79 15.54
CA MET A 1 -8.29 -6.01 15.37
C MET A 1 -9.15 -5.19 16.34
N ALA A 2 -8.68 -4.88 17.56
CA ALA A 2 -9.46 -4.12 18.56
C ALA A 2 -9.88 -2.69 18.15
N ALA A 3 -9.10 -1.99 17.31
CA ALA A 3 -9.45 -0.63 16.88
C ALA A 3 -10.63 -0.61 15.89
N ALA A 4 -10.67 -1.54 14.94
CA ALA A 4 -11.78 -1.69 14.00
C ALA A 4 -13.08 -2.09 14.74
N GLN A 5 -12.99 -2.98 15.72
CA GLN A 5 -14.15 -3.35 16.55
C GLN A 5 -14.68 -2.18 17.39
N ARG A 6 -13.80 -1.33 17.94
CA ARG A 6 -14.23 -0.10 18.67
C ARG A 6 -14.90 0.91 17.75
N GLY A 7 -14.35 1.14 16.56
CA GLY A 7 -14.98 2.00 15.56
C GLY A 7 -16.34 1.47 15.09
N ALA A 8 -16.42 0.16 14.82
CA ALA A 8 -17.67 -0.49 14.44
C ALA A 8 -18.74 -0.36 15.52
N LYS A 9 -18.40 -0.48 16.81
CA LYS A 9 -19.33 -0.26 17.92
C LYS A 9 -19.88 1.17 17.98
N HIS A 10 -19.08 2.18 17.63
CA HIS A 10 -19.55 3.58 17.59
C HIS A 10 -20.37 3.92 16.34
N LEU A 11 -20.11 3.23 15.23
CA LEU A 11 -20.82 3.45 13.95
C LEU A 11 -22.10 2.61 13.85
N PHE A 12 -22.23 1.57 14.66
CA PHE A 12 -23.40 0.70 14.71
C PHE A 12 -24.62 1.49 15.23
N LYS A 13 -25.70 1.46 14.44
CA LYS A 13 -27.01 1.98 14.83
C LYS A 13 -28.02 0.85 14.77
N GLU A 14 -28.74 0.67 15.85
CA GLU A 14 -29.80 -0.33 15.95
C GLU A 14 -30.93 -0.02 14.95
N GLY A 15 -31.47 -1.04 14.30
CA GLY A 15 -32.49 -0.90 13.25
C GLY A 15 -31.97 -0.68 11.81
N TYR A 16 -30.65 -0.55 11.61
CA TYR A 16 -30.06 -0.43 10.27
C TYR A 16 -29.31 -1.70 9.85
N GLN A 17 -29.49 -2.12 8.60
CA GLN A 17 -28.73 -3.22 8.01
C GLN A 17 -27.37 -2.69 7.50
N PHE A 18 -26.28 -3.33 7.93
CA PHE A 18 -24.93 -2.98 7.49
C PHE A 18 -24.48 -3.92 6.37
N LEU A 19 -24.02 -3.35 5.26
CA LEU A 19 -23.38 -4.12 4.17
C LEU A 19 -21.86 -4.19 4.37
N LYS A 20 -21.31 -5.40 4.20
CA LYS A 20 -19.87 -5.60 4.15
C LYS A 20 -19.37 -5.26 2.75
N SER A 21 -18.52 -4.25 2.63
CA SER A 21 -17.78 -3.95 1.41
C SER A 21 -16.29 -4.21 1.62
N GLY A 22 -15.67 -4.89 0.66
CA GLY A 22 -14.23 -5.09 0.60
C GLY A 22 -13.67 -4.36 -0.62
N VAL A 23 -12.59 -3.61 -0.44
CA VAL A 23 -11.85 -3.02 -1.55
C VAL A 23 -10.71 -3.98 -1.90
N GLY A 24 -10.79 -4.57 -3.09
CA GLY A 24 -9.73 -5.39 -3.67
C GLY A 24 -9.09 -4.65 -4.83
N LEU A 25 -7.77 -4.67 -4.90
CA LEU A 25 -7.05 -4.32 -6.12
C LEU A 25 -7.07 -5.55 -7.02
N VAL A 26 -7.72 -5.43 -8.17
CA VAL A 26 -7.81 -6.47 -9.19
C VAL A 26 -7.12 -5.93 -10.45
N ASP A 27 -6.50 -6.82 -11.20
CA ASP A 27 -5.91 -6.53 -12.51
C ASP A 27 -4.74 -5.52 -12.49
N ILE A 28 -3.80 -5.75 -11.56
CA ILE A 28 -2.54 -5.01 -11.55
C ILE A 28 -1.71 -5.46 -12.74
N VAL A 29 -1.57 -4.58 -13.72
CA VAL A 29 -0.78 -4.80 -14.94
C VAL A 29 0.44 -3.90 -14.97
N ASP A 30 1.48 -4.35 -15.66
CA ASP A 30 2.61 -3.47 -15.97
C ASP A 30 2.14 -2.33 -16.87
N LYS A 31 2.70 -1.14 -16.63
CA LYS A 31 2.34 0.06 -17.39
C LYS A 31 2.54 -0.11 -18.90
N THR A 32 3.51 -0.92 -19.32
CA THR A 32 3.80 -1.22 -20.72
C THR A 32 2.61 -1.88 -21.43
N TYR A 33 1.77 -2.60 -20.68
CA TYR A 33 0.57 -3.28 -21.18
C TYR A 33 -0.72 -2.57 -20.81
N LEU A 34 -0.65 -1.34 -20.27
CA LEU A 34 -1.82 -0.58 -19.88
C LEU A 34 -2.57 -0.10 -21.14
N GLN A 35 -3.77 -0.64 -21.34
CA GLN A 35 -4.68 -0.15 -22.36
C GLN A 35 -5.29 1.18 -21.90
N SER A 36 -5.20 2.21 -22.73
CA SER A 36 -5.85 3.50 -22.46
C SER A 36 -7.36 3.39 -22.65
N ASP A 37 -8.12 4.01 -21.75
CA ASP A 37 -9.57 4.12 -21.88
C ASP A 37 -9.93 5.27 -22.83
N MET A 38 -11.06 5.13 -23.53
CA MET A 38 -11.55 6.11 -24.49
C MET A 38 -12.06 7.39 -23.81
N PHE A 39 -12.56 7.29 -22.57
CA PHE A 39 -13.19 8.39 -21.85
C PHE A 39 -12.30 9.00 -20.76
N THR A 40 -11.29 8.24 -20.31
CA THR A 40 -10.38 8.70 -19.26
C THR A 40 -9.12 9.32 -19.87
N PRO A 41 -8.76 10.56 -19.53
CA PRO A 41 -7.52 11.16 -20.00
C PRO A 41 -6.32 10.38 -19.46
N ALA A 42 -5.34 10.12 -20.33
CA ALA A 42 -4.10 9.49 -19.93
C ALA A 42 -3.37 10.31 -18.86
N GLN A 43 -2.63 9.62 -18.00
CA GLN A 43 -1.75 10.26 -17.02
C GLN A 43 -0.74 11.17 -17.74
N PRO A 44 -0.49 12.39 -17.23
CA PRO A 44 0.49 13.27 -17.85
C PRO A 44 1.90 12.68 -17.74
N PRO A 45 2.80 12.88 -18.72
CA PRO A 45 4.17 12.34 -18.68
C PRO A 45 4.96 12.78 -17.44
N LYS A 46 4.61 13.92 -16.86
CA LYS A 46 5.21 14.44 -15.61
C LYS A 46 4.91 13.56 -14.39
N ALA A 47 3.83 12.80 -14.41
CA ALA A 47 3.46 11.91 -13.30
C ALA A 47 4.52 10.81 -13.10
N ASP A 48 5.09 10.28 -14.18
CA ASP A 48 6.13 9.24 -14.11
C ASP A 48 7.42 9.76 -13.50
N ALA A 49 7.84 10.94 -13.94
CA ALA A 49 9.02 11.60 -13.39
C ALA A 49 8.83 11.88 -11.89
N LEU A 50 7.65 12.34 -11.49
CA LEU A 50 7.31 12.57 -10.09
C LEU A 50 7.37 11.28 -9.26
N MET A 51 6.73 10.21 -9.73
CA MET A 51 6.71 8.91 -9.04
C MET A 51 8.14 8.33 -8.92
N SER A 52 8.95 8.42 -9.98
CA SER A 52 10.34 7.98 -9.95
C SER A 52 11.18 8.75 -8.93
N VAL A 53 11.03 10.08 -8.86
CA VAL A 53 11.70 10.89 -7.84
C VAL A 53 11.26 10.48 -6.44
N MET A 54 9.96 10.29 -6.23
CA MET A 54 9.41 9.87 -4.94
C MET A 54 9.95 8.51 -4.49
N ASP A 55 10.03 7.55 -5.41
CA ASP A 55 10.64 6.24 -5.15
C ASP A 55 12.14 6.36 -4.85
N SER A 56 12.88 7.22 -5.55
CA SER A 56 14.30 7.45 -5.28
C SER A 56 14.55 8.01 -3.87
N ILE A 57 13.69 8.92 -3.41
CA ILE A 57 13.77 9.50 -2.07
C ILE A 57 13.45 8.43 -1.02
N ASN A 58 12.39 7.65 -1.25
CA ASN A 58 12.03 6.53 -0.36
C ASN A 58 13.11 5.43 -0.32
N ALA A 59 13.81 5.16 -1.43
CA ALA A 59 14.92 4.22 -1.44
C ALA A 59 16.12 4.72 -0.62
N LYS A 60 16.38 6.03 -0.64
CA LYS A 60 17.52 6.64 0.07
C LYS A 60 17.26 6.86 1.57
N TYR A 61 16.07 7.31 1.93
CA TYR A 61 15.75 7.72 3.30
C TYR A 61 14.86 6.73 4.06
N GLY A 62 14.35 5.69 3.39
CA GLY A 62 13.50 4.66 3.97
C GLY A 62 12.10 4.64 3.36
N THR A 63 11.48 3.45 3.38
CA THR A 63 10.14 3.26 2.84
C THR A 63 9.13 4.15 3.56
N GLY A 64 8.44 5.02 2.82
CA GLY A 64 7.40 5.91 3.35
C GLY A 64 7.91 7.25 3.89
N SER A 65 9.20 7.59 3.67
CA SER A 65 9.74 8.92 3.98
C SER A 65 8.97 10.04 3.29
N VAL A 66 8.56 9.83 2.03
CA VAL A 66 7.65 10.71 1.30
C VAL A 66 6.44 9.91 0.87
N HIS A 67 5.25 10.45 1.14
CA HIS A 67 3.96 9.88 0.79
C HIS A 67 2.99 10.99 0.39
N THR A 68 1.91 10.63 -0.31
CA THR A 68 0.88 11.58 -0.71
C THR A 68 0.14 12.10 0.51
N ALA A 69 -0.07 13.42 0.61
CA ALA A 69 -0.75 14.04 1.75
C ALA A 69 -2.17 13.47 2.00
N ALA A 70 -2.85 13.03 0.92
CA ALA A 70 -4.16 12.39 0.99
C ALA A 70 -4.16 11.05 1.77
N GLU A 71 -3.01 10.38 1.90
CA GLU A 71 -2.88 9.16 2.72
C GLU A 71 -2.98 9.45 4.23
N GLY A 72 -2.72 10.70 4.63
CA GLY A 72 -2.71 11.14 6.02
C GLY A 72 -1.42 10.79 6.77
N VAL A 73 -1.01 11.67 7.69
CA VAL A 73 0.29 11.57 8.40
C VAL A 73 0.31 10.43 9.44
N LYS A 74 -0.82 10.17 10.10
CA LYS A 74 -0.95 9.08 11.09
C LYS A 74 -1.62 7.87 10.44
N LYS A 75 -0.80 6.92 9.98
CA LYS A 75 -1.29 5.61 9.54
C LYS A 75 -1.76 4.80 10.75
N LYS A 76 -3.09 4.74 10.97
CA LYS A 76 -3.71 3.89 12.02
C LYS A 76 -3.60 2.40 11.72
N TRP A 77 -3.24 2.06 10.49
CA TRP A 77 -3.15 0.71 9.97
C TRP A 77 -1.73 0.50 9.45
N ALA A 78 -1.08 -0.56 9.91
CA ALA A 78 0.19 -1.04 9.39
C ALA A 78 -0.05 -2.40 8.75
N MET A 79 0.67 -2.70 7.67
CA MET A 79 0.63 -4.04 7.08
C MET A 79 1.03 -5.05 8.17
N ARG A 80 0.19 -6.07 8.39
CA ARG A 80 0.48 -7.14 9.36
C ARG A 80 1.46 -8.12 8.71
N GLN A 81 2.75 -7.86 8.87
CA GLN A 81 3.84 -8.62 8.24
C GLN A 81 4.47 -9.67 9.17
N SER A 82 3.83 -10.01 10.29
CA SER A 82 4.41 -10.90 11.32
C SER A 82 4.74 -12.30 10.83
N TYR A 83 4.16 -12.73 9.71
CA TYR A 83 4.41 -14.03 9.07
C TYR A 83 5.13 -13.90 7.73
N ARG A 84 5.77 -12.76 7.46
CA ARG A 84 6.53 -12.57 6.22
C ARG A 84 7.79 -13.43 6.27
N SER A 85 8.06 -14.20 5.22
CA SER A 85 9.34 -14.88 5.06
C SER A 85 10.49 -13.85 4.99
N PRO A 86 11.70 -14.21 5.43
CA PRO A 86 12.86 -13.35 5.26
C PRO A 86 13.09 -13.01 3.78
N SER A 87 13.59 -11.80 3.52
CA SER A 87 13.79 -11.27 2.18
C SER A 87 15.08 -11.81 1.54
N TYR A 88 15.16 -13.13 1.31
CA TYR A 88 16.40 -13.80 0.91
C TYR A 88 17.05 -13.26 -0.37
N THR A 89 16.25 -12.83 -1.34
CA THR A 89 16.75 -12.36 -2.65
C THR A 89 17.00 -10.86 -2.72
N THR A 90 16.48 -10.10 -1.75
CA THR A 90 16.50 -8.62 -1.78
C THR A 90 17.18 -8.00 -0.58
N SER A 91 17.59 -8.78 0.43
CA SER A 91 18.32 -8.30 1.60
C SER A 91 19.39 -9.27 2.07
N TRP A 92 20.65 -8.83 2.01
CA TRP A 92 21.80 -9.58 2.53
C TRP A 92 21.66 -9.93 4.02
N ASN A 93 21.04 -9.06 4.81
CA ASN A 93 20.83 -9.27 6.24
C ASN A 93 19.80 -10.38 6.55
N ALA A 94 18.97 -10.73 5.57
CA ALA A 94 17.96 -11.76 5.71
C ALA A 94 18.45 -13.16 5.28
N LEU A 95 19.70 -13.28 4.80
CA LEU A 95 20.27 -14.56 4.39
C LEU A 95 20.51 -15.48 5.61
N PRO A 96 20.20 -16.79 5.49
CA PRO A 96 20.48 -17.74 6.54
C PRO A 96 21.99 -17.86 6.73
N LYS A 97 22.45 -17.67 7.97
CA LYS A 97 23.85 -17.86 8.35
C LYS A 97 24.06 -19.31 8.73
N ILE A 98 25.01 -19.97 8.08
CA ILE A 98 25.44 -21.32 8.45
C ILE A 98 26.30 -21.18 9.71
N GLN A 99 25.91 -21.85 10.79
CA GLN A 99 26.76 -22.06 11.95
C GLN A 99 27.34 -23.47 11.86
N CYS A 100 28.67 -23.54 11.79
CA CYS A 100 29.43 -24.77 11.90
C CYS A 100 29.86 -25.00 13.35
#